data_AF-H1HGZ5-F1
#
_entry.id   AF-H1HGZ5-F1
#
_cell.length_a   1.000
_cell.length_b   1.000
_cell.length_c   1.000
_cell.angle_alpha   90.00
_cell.angle_beta   90.00
_cell.angle_gamma   90.00
#
_symmetry.space_group_name_H-M   'P 1'
#
loop_
_entity.id
_entity.type
_entity.pdbx_description
1 polymer ?
#
loop_
_entity_poly.entity_id
_entity_poly.type
_entity_poly.pdbx_seq_one_letter_code
_entity_poly.pdbx_strand_id
1 'polypeptide(L)'
;MINMKATRVNPGALSPMEMNNMSSMMGMMNSIQKIGKGKRKYTIKLDKTDKKLLVRFINEAKKQFSDTASNSQYAGVYNFLTYITDTASKKETTEIKMSFEEQEFIKRMLQDSVRGMEKMQFFWYQFIKKFTVRMLTKQYRELLKKF
;
A
#
# COMPACT_ATOMS: atom_id res chain seq x y z
N MET A 1 35.49 -6.51 13.65
CA MET A 1 34.28 -6.13 14.38
C MET A 1 33.98 -4.67 14.05
N ILE A 2 32.98 -4.38 13.21
CA ILE A 2 32.57 -3.00 12.92
C ILE A 2 31.48 -2.62 13.92
N ASN A 3 31.79 -1.65 14.77
CA ASN A 3 30.90 -1.14 15.81
C ASN A 3 29.92 -0.14 15.19
N MET A 4 28.69 -0.57 14.88
CA MET A 4 27.61 0.37 14.54
C MET A 4 27.20 1.11 15.81
N LYS A 5 27.73 2.33 16.00
CA LYS A 5 27.15 3.27 16.97
C LYS A 5 25.74 3.60 16.49
N ALA A 6 24.73 3.15 17.24
CA ALA A 6 23.37 3.63 17.07
C ALA A 6 23.40 5.16 17.12
N THR A 7 23.06 5.82 16.02
CA THR A 7 22.93 7.27 15.94
C THR A 7 21.83 7.68 16.90
N ARG A 8 22.21 8.05 18.14
CA ARG A 8 21.28 8.59 19.14
C ARG A 8 20.89 9.99 18.68
N VAL A 9 19.75 10.09 18.01
CA VAL A 9 19.16 11.37 17.62
C VAL A 9 18.70 12.09 18.88
N ASN A 10 19.13 13.34 19.09
CA ASN A 10 18.76 14.15 20.26
C ASN A 10 17.34 14.72 20.07
N PRO A 11 16.34 14.31 20.89
CA PRO A 11 14.96 14.77 20.74
C PRO A 11 14.79 16.27 21.01
N GLY A 12 15.71 16.89 21.75
CA GLY A 12 15.66 18.33 22.09
C GLY A 12 16.18 19.27 21.00
N ALA A 13 16.70 18.74 19.89
CA ALA A 13 17.26 19.52 18.79
C ALA A 13 16.41 19.47 17.51
N LEU A 14 15.26 18.78 17.53
CA LEU A 14 14.39 18.61 16.37
C LEU A 14 13.28 19.66 16.40
N SER A 15 13.09 20.36 15.28
CA SER A 15 11.95 21.26 15.13
C SER A 15 10.62 20.48 15.19
N PRO A 16 9.51 21.12 15.60
CA PRO A 16 8.19 20.48 15.63
C PRO A 16 7.77 19.86 14.27
N MET A 17 8.23 20.46 13.16
CA MET A 17 7.97 19.96 11.81
C MET A 17 8.79 18.69 11.50
N GLU A 18 10.07 18.64 11.90
CA GLU A 18 10.90 17.45 11.78
C GLU A 18 10.39 16.32 12.68
N MET A 19 9.90 16.64 13.88
CA MET A 19 9.32 15.68 14.80
C MET A 19 7.99 15.09 14.28
N ASN A 20 7.14 15.91 13.64
CA ASN A 20 5.92 15.44 12.98
C ASN A 20 6.21 14.55 11.76
N ASN A 21 7.20 14.91 10.94
CA ASN A 21 7.64 14.11 9.81
C ASN A 21 8.29 12.79 10.28
N MET A 22 9.09 12.83 11.35
CA MET A 22 9.71 11.65 11.93
C MET A 22 8.69 10.72 12.60
N SER A 23 7.72 11.26 13.34
CA SER A 23 6.64 10.49 13.98
C SER A 23 5.74 9.81 12.94
N SER A 24 5.40 10.51 11.84
CA SER A 24 4.62 9.91 10.74
C SER A 24 5.40 8.82 10.00
N MET A 25 6.71 9.00 9.76
CA MET A 25 7.58 7.95 9.21
C MET A 25 7.71 6.73 10.15
N MET A 26 7.86 6.96 11.45
CA MET A 26 7.96 5.89 12.46
C MET A 26 6.63 5.12 12.60
N GLY A 27 5.49 5.81 12.54
CA GLY A 27 4.17 5.19 12.50
C GLY A 27 3.98 4.28 11.29
N MET A 28 4.38 4.74 10.09
CA MET A 28 4.35 3.91 8.89
C MET A 28 5.29 2.71 8.99
N MET A 29 6.49 2.91 9.52
CA MET A 29 7.47 1.85 9.74
C MET A 29 6.95 0.77 10.69
N ASN A 30 6.29 1.17 11.79
CA ASN A 30 5.65 0.24 12.72
C ASN A 30 4.51 -0.56 12.07
N SER A 31 3.68 0.08 11.23
CA SER A 31 2.63 -0.63 10.48
C SER A 31 3.23 -1.64 9.50
N ILE A 32 4.27 -1.27 8.74
CA ILE A 32 4.98 -2.16 7.81
C ILE A 32 5.54 -3.39 8.53
N GLN A 33 6.12 -3.22 9.71
CA GLN A 33 6.68 -4.33 10.49
C GLN A 33 5.63 -5.33 11.00
N LYS A 34 4.36 -4.92 11.12
CA LYS A 34 3.24 -5.76 11.55
C LYS A 34 2.59 -6.54 10.40
N ILE A 35 2.84 -6.14 9.15
CA ILE A 35 2.31 -6.83 7.97
C ILE A 35 2.82 -8.28 7.93
N GLY A 36 1.91 -9.22 7.65
CA GLY A 36 2.20 -10.66 7.61
C GLY A 36 2.36 -11.35 8.97
N LYS A 37 2.29 -10.61 10.10
CA LYS A 37 2.40 -11.18 11.46
C LYS A 37 1.06 -11.27 12.19
N GLY A 38 0.05 -10.52 11.75
CA GLY A 38 -1.28 -10.51 12.35
C GLY A 38 -2.15 -11.72 11.97
N LYS A 39 -3.03 -12.14 12.87
CA LYS A 39 -4.07 -13.15 12.54
C LYS A 39 -5.08 -12.55 11.55
N ARG A 40 -5.32 -13.24 10.45
CA ARG A 40 -6.26 -12.82 9.40
C ARG A 40 -7.69 -13.16 9.78
N LYS A 41 -8.40 -12.19 10.35
CA LYS A 41 -9.78 -12.33 10.86
C LYS A 41 -10.80 -11.53 10.06
N TYR A 42 -10.37 -10.46 9.39
CA TYR A 42 -11.23 -9.62 8.57
C TYR A 42 -11.39 -10.25 7.20
N THR A 43 -12.60 -10.24 6.68
CA THR A 43 -12.92 -10.84 5.38
C THR A 43 -13.49 -9.76 4.47
N ILE A 44 -12.84 -9.58 3.32
CA ILE A 44 -13.29 -8.67 2.28
C ILE A 44 -13.90 -9.48 1.15
N LYS A 45 -15.10 -9.10 0.73
CA LYS A 45 -15.81 -9.70 -0.40
C LYS A 45 -15.57 -8.85 -1.65
N LEU A 46 -14.94 -9.46 -2.65
CA LEU A 46 -14.63 -8.82 -3.93
C LEU A 46 -15.25 -9.61 -5.07
N ASP A 47 -15.92 -8.91 -5.98
CA ASP A 47 -16.42 -9.52 -7.21
C ASP A 47 -15.27 -9.77 -8.21
N LYS A 48 -15.58 -10.36 -9.37
CA LYS A 48 -14.57 -10.68 -10.40
C LYS A 48 -13.84 -9.43 -10.91
N THR A 49 -14.53 -8.31 -11.03
CA THR A 49 -13.99 -7.05 -11.55
C THR A 49 -13.06 -6.42 -10.52
N ASP A 50 -13.51 -6.34 -9.27
CA ASP A 50 -12.76 -5.83 -8.12
C ASP A 50 -11.47 -6.63 -7.91
N LYS A 51 -11.54 -7.97 -8.00
CA LYS A 51 -10.36 -8.84 -7.93
C LYS A 51 -9.35 -8.53 -9.01
N LYS A 52 -9.79 -8.38 -10.26
CA LYS A 52 -8.89 -8.07 -11.40
C LYS A 52 -8.23 -6.69 -11.23
N LEU A 53 -8.98 -5.72 -10.73
CA LEU A 53 -8.48 -4.38 -10.44
C LEU A 53 -7.46 -4.40 -9.29
N LEU A 54 -7.77 -5.11 -8.19
CA LEU A 54 -6.88 -5.27 -7.06
C LEU A 54 -5.57 -5.97 -7.49
N VAL A 55 -5.63 -7.06 -8.25
CA VAL A 55 -4.42 -7.73 -8.75
C VAL A 55 -3.55 -6.80 -9.59
N ARG A 56 -4.15 -6.00 -10.49
CA ARG A 56 -3.41 -5.00 -11.28
C ARG A 56 -2.76 -3.96 -10.40
N PHE A 57 -3.49 -3.42 -9.44
CA PHE A 57 -2.99 -2.44 -8.48
C PHE A 57 -1.80 -2.99 -7.67
N ILE A 58 -1.96 -4.17 -7.09
CA ILE A 58 -0.94 -4.79 -6.24
C ILE A 58 0.30 -5.19 -7.07
N ASN A 59 0.14 -5.66 -8.30
CA ASN A 59 1.28 -5.96 -9.16
C ASN A 59 2.09 -4.69 -9.50
N GLU A 60 1.43 -3.55 -9.70
CA GLU A 60 2.14 -2.28 -9.90
C GLU A 60 2.84 -1.83 -8.62
N ALA A 61 2.18 -1.98 -7.47
CA ALA A 61 2.79 -1.68 -6.17
C ALA A 61 3.99 -2.58 -5.86
N LYS A 62 3.92 -3.89 -6.15
CA LYS A 62 5.00 -4.86 -5.92
C LYS A 62 6.30 -4.47 -6.61
N LYS A 63 6.24 -3.81 -7.76
CA LYS A 63 7.44 -3.30 -8.47
C LYS A 63 8.21 -2.26 -7.65
N GLN A 64 7.55 -1.54 -6.74
CA GLN A 64 8.22 -0.59 -5.84
C GLN A 64 8.94 -1.29 -4.68
N PHE A 65 8.70 -2.58 -4.47
CA PHE A 65 9.29 -3.39 -3.40
C PHE A 65 10.18 -4.54 -3.92
N SER A 66 10.30 -4.71 -5.24
CA SER A 66 11.05 -5.83 -5.84
C SER A 66 12.56 -5.76 -5.58
N ASP A 67 13.12 -4.56 -5.49
CA ASP A 67 14.55 -4.35 -5.22
C ASP A 67 14.91 -4.58 -3.75
N THR A 68 13.92 -4.84 -2.90
CA THR A 68 14.05 -4.96 -1.44
C THR A 68 13.72 -6.37 -0.91
N ALA A 69 13.56 -7.35 -1.81
CA ALA A 69 12.94 -8.65 -1.53
C ALA A 69 13.73 -9.60 -0.61
N SER A 70 15.05 -9.43 -0.44
CA SER A 70 15.89 -10.46 0.18
C SER A 70 16.50 -10.10 1.55
N ASN A 71 16.55 -8.83 1.96
CA ASN A 71 17.15 -8.44 3.26
C ASN A 71 16.50 -7.21 3.92
N SER A 72 15.31 -6.80 3.49
CA SER A 72 14.69 -5.56 3.96
C SER A 72 13.53 -5.78 4.91
N GLN A 73 13.28 -4.75 5.72
CA GLN A 73 12.06 -4.56 6.52
C GLN A 73 10.74 -4.68 5.71
N TYR A 74 10.79 -4.73 4.37
CA TYR A 74 9.65 -4.87 3.48
C TYR A 74 9.39 -6.30 2.99
N ALA A 75 10.19 -7.29 3.38
CA ALA A 75 9.96 -8.69 2.99
C ALA A 75 8.56 -9.19 3.41
N GLY A 76 8.09 -8.79 4.61
CA GLY A 76 6.73 -9.09 5.08
C GLY A 76 5.64 -8.45 4.21
N VAL A 77 5.88 -7.23 3.73
CA VAL A 77 4.98 -6.53 2.79
C VAL A 77 4.94 -7.26 1.45
N TYR A 78 6.10 -7.57 0.86
CA TYR A 78 6.17 -8.28 -0.41
C TYR A 78 5.45 -9.64 -0.38
N ASN A 79 5.65 -10.40 0.70
CA ASN A 79 4.97 -11.68 0.93
C ASN A 79 3.45 -11.50 1.06
N PHE A 80 3.00 -10.48 1.80
CA PHE A 80 1.58 -10.15 1.92
C PHE A 80 0.96 -9.74 0.57
N LEU A 81 1.63 -8.88 -0.20
CA LEU A 81 1.16 -8.48 -1.52
C LEU A 81 1.06 -9.67 -2.47
N THR A 82 2.02 -10.61 -2.41
CA THR A 82 1.98 -11.87 -3.16
C THR A 82 0.80 -12.76 -2.74
N TYR A 83 0.56 -12.89 -1.43
CA TYR A 83 -0.62 -13.59 -0.92
C TYR A 83 -1.94 -13.02 -1.46
N ILE A 84 -2.08 -11.68 -1.50
CA ILE A 84 -3.28 -11.05 -2.08
C ILE A 84 -3.41 -11.40 -3.54
N THR A 85 -2.35 -11.26 -4.34
CA THR A 85 -2.42 -11.54 -5.78
C THR A 85 -2.80 -12.98 -6.06
N ASP A 86 -2.24 -13.93 -5.31
CA ASP A 86 -2.50 -15.35 -5.48
C ASP A 86 -3.93 -15.72 -5.07
N THR A 87 -4.41 -15.12 -3.97
CA THR A 87 -5.77 -15.35 -3.47
C THR A 87 -6.83 -14.70 -4.36
N ALA A 88 -6.58 -13.49 -4.87
CA ALA A 88 -7.48 -12.77 -5.75
C ALA A 88 -7.51 -13.34 -7.17
N SER A 89 -6.43 -14.00 -7.61
CA SER A 89 -6.35 -14.62 -8.95
C SER A 89 -7.11 -15.95 -9.05
N LYS A 90 -7.41 -16.58 -7.91
CA LYS A 90 -8.24 -17.79 -7.86
C LYS A 90 -9.68 -17.47 -8.27
N LYS A 91 -10.24 -18.28 -9.17
CA LYS A 91 -11.58 -18.06 -9.74
C LYS A 91 -12.68 -18.20 -8.68
N GLU A 92 -12.52 -19.14 -7.76
CA GLU A 92 -13.56 -19.57 -6.80
C GLU A 92 -13.59 -18.75 -5.52
N THR A 93 -12.50 -18.07 -5.17
CA THR A 93 -12.41 -17.27 -3.95
C THR A 93 -12.96 -15.87 -4.20
N THR A 94 -14.12 -15.56 -3.62
CA THR A 94 -14.67 -14.19 -3.56
C THR A 94 -14.26 -13.47 -2.29
N GLU A 95 -13.70 -14.21 -1.33
CA GLU A 95 -13.32 -13.73 0.00
C GLU A 95 -11.81 -13.70 0.14
N ILE A 96 -11.27 -12.57 0.59
CA ILE A 96 -9.87 -12.42 0.96
C ILE A 96 -9.82 -12.13 2.45
N LYS A 97 -9.10 -12.98 3.18
CA LYS A 97 -8.87 -12.80 4.61
C LYS A 97 -7.64 -11.95 4.85
N MET A 98 -7.73 -11.01 5.77
CA MET A 98 -6.62 -10.14 6.15
C MET A 98 -6.69 -9.77 7.63
N SER A 99 -5.55 -9.40 8.19
CA SER A 99 -5.48 -8.75 9.50
C SER A 99 -5.89 -7.28 9.37
N PHE A 100 -6.20 -6.64 10.50
CA PHE A 100 -6.55 -5.21 10.52
C PHE A 100 -5.46 -4.34 9.90
N GLU A 101 -4.20 -4.57 10.28
CA GLU A 101 -3.05 -3.82 9.78
C GLU A 101 -2.85 -4.02 8.25
N GLU A 102 -3.05 -5.24 7.76
CA GLU A 102 -3.01 -5.58 6.33
C GLU A 102 -4.13 -4.87 5.54
N GLN A 103 -5.35 -4.83 6.09
CA GLN A 103 -6.49 -4.14 5.48
C GLN A 103 -6.27 -2.63 5.42
N GLU A 104 -5.88 -2.02 6.54
CA GLU A 104 -5.59 -0.59 6.62
C GLU A 104 -4.43 -0.19 5.71
N PHE A 105 -3.42 -1.06 5.57
CA PHE A 105 -2.31 -0.83 4.65
C PHE A 105 -2.78 -0.73 3.20
N ILE A 106 -3.57 -1.71 2.71
CA ILE A 106 -4.11 -1.65 1.34
C ILE A 106 -5.03 -0.45 1.15
N LYS A 107 -5.87 -0.16 2.15
CA LYS A 107 -6.77 1.00 2.13
C LYS A 107 -5.99 2.31 1.99
N ARG A 108 -4.92 2.50 2.77
CA ARG A 108 -4.05 3.68 2.66
C ARG A 108 -3.36 3.76 1.31
N MET A 109 -2.80 2.66 0.80
CA MET A 109 -2.16 2.64 -0.53
C MET A 109 -3.13 3.07 -1.65
N LEU A 110 -4.37 2.57 -1.60
CA LEU A 110 -5.42 2.96 -2.54
C LEU A 110 -5.83 4.44 -2.37
N GLN A 111 -5.97 4.92 -1.14
CA GLN A 111 -6.30 6.32 -0.85
C GLN A 111 -5.22 7.28 -1.35
N ASP A 112 -3.95 6.98 -1.11
CA ASP A 112 -2.83 7.81 -1.55
C ASP A 112 -2.70 7.80 -3.08
N SER A 113 -2.97 6.65 -3.71
CA SER A 113 -3.04 6.56 -5.18
C SER A 113 -4.17 7.42 -5.75
N VAL A 114 -5.36 7.39 -5.16
CA VAL A 114 -6.50 8.25 -5.56
C VAL A 114 -6.13 9.73 -5.40
N ARG A 115 -5.58 10.12 -4.23
CA ARG A 115 -5.15 11.50 -3.98
C ARG A 115 -4.07 11.97 -4.96
N GLY A 116 -3.12 11.10 -5.29
CA GLY A 116 -2.08 11.39 -6.28
C GLY A 116 -2.67 11.62 -7.67
N MET A 117 -3.56 10.75 -8.12
CA MET A 117 -4.25 10.87 -9.42
C MET A 117 -5.13 12.13 -9.51
N GLU A 118 -5.77 12.54 -8.42
CA GLU A 118 -6.62 13.73 -8.40
C GLU A 118 -5.85 15.04 -8.48
N LYS A 119 -4.60 15.03 -8.00
CA LYS A 119 -3.70 16.18 -8.09
C LYS A 119 -2.98 16.27 -9.45
N MET A 120 -3.09 15.25 -10.30
CA MET A 120 -2.45 15.27 -11.62
C MET A 120 -3.07 16.34 -12.52
N GLN A 121 -2.23 17.26 -12.98
CA GLN A 121 -2.56 18.24 -14.01
C GLN A 121 -2.23 17.65 -15.39
N PHE A 122 -3.10 17.87 -16.37
CA PHE A 122 -2.92 17.40 -17.75
C PHE A 122 -2.94 18.56 -18.71
N PHE A 123 -2.01 18.57 -19.66
CA PHE A 123 -2.07 19.47 -20.80
C PHE A 123 -3.25 19.08 -21.71
N TRP A 124 -3.75 20.04 -22.50
CA TRP A 124 -4.95 19.86 -23.34
C TRP A 124 -4.84 18.67 -24.31
N TYR A 125 -3.67 18.45 -24.92
CA TYR A 125 -3.41 17.32 -25.82
C TYR A 125 -3.38 15.94 -25.12
N GLN A 126 -3.33 15.90 -23.79
CA GLN A 126 -3.33 14.66 -23.01
C GLN A 126 -4.75 14.20 -22.61
N PHE A 127 -5.79 14.63 -23.34
CA PHE A 127 -7.18 14.34 -23.01
C PHE A 127 -7.48 12.83 -22.85
N ILE A 128 -6.86 11.96 -23.66
CA ILE A 128 -6.98 10.49 -23.52
C ILE A 128 -6.43 10.05 -22.16
N LYS A 129 -5.22 10.50 -21.79
CA LYS A 129 -4.62 10.17 -20.48
C LYS A 129 -5.47 10.70 -19.32
N LYS A 130 -5.99 11.92 -19.45
CA LYS A 130 -6.90 12.54 -18.47
C LYS A 130 -8.17 11.71 -18.27
N PHE A 131 -8.77 11.22 -19.36
CA PHE A 131 -9.95 10.35 -19.29
C PHE A 131 -9.63 9.03 -18.61
N THR A 132 -8.53 8.37 -19.00
CA THR A 132 -8.08 7.12 -18.39
C THR A 132 -7.83 7.27 -16.89
N VAL A 133 -7.13 8.33 -16.47
CA VAL A 133 -6.85 8.58 -15.05
C VAL A 133 -8.13 8.86 -14.28
N ARG A 134 -9.09 9.60 -14.84
CA ARG A 134 -10.41 9.79 -14.20
C ARG A 134 -11.18 8.48 -14.05
N MET A 135 -11.18 7.63 -15.07
CA MET A 135 -11.84 6.32 -15.01
C MET A 135 -11.18 5.42 -13.97
N LEU A 136 -9.85 5.36 -13.96
CA LEU A 136 -9.09 4.57 -12.98
C LEU A 136 -9.30 5.09 -11.55
N THR A 137 -9.33 6.41 -11.36
CA THR A 137 -9.64 7.04 -10.07
C THR A 137 -11.01 6.63 -9.56
N LYS A 138 -12.04 6.62 -10.43
CA LYS A 138 -13.37 6.11 -10.07
C LYS A 138 -13.33 4.64 -9.68
N GLN A 139 -12.63 3.81 -10.46
CA GLN A 139 -12.47 2.38 -10.16
C GLN A 139 -11.79 2.16 -8.80
N TYR A 140 -10.73 2.91 -8.48
CA TYR A 140 -10.06 2.80 -7.18
C TYR A 140 -10.94 3.31 -6.02
N ARG A 141 -11.74 4.35 -6.24
CA ARG A 141 -12.74 4.83 -5.26
C ARG A 141 -13.82 3.79 -4.99
N GLU A 142 -14.29 3.07 -5.99
CA GLU A 142 -15.26 1.98 -5.78
C GLU A 142 -14.61 0.79 -5.07
N LEU A 143 -13.38 0.42 -5.43
CA LEU A 143 -12.62 -0.62 -4.74
C LEU A 143 -12.38 -0.27 -3.27
N LEU A 144 -12.08 0.99 -2.97
CA LEU A 144 -11.89 1.50 -1.60
C LEU A 144 -13.10 1.28 -0.70
N LYS A 145 -14.33 1.32 -1.24
CA LYS A 145 -15.54 1.09 -0.44
C LYS A 145 -15.67 -0.34 0.07
N LYS A 146 -14.87 -1.28 -0.44
CA LYS A 146 -14.83 -2.67 0.00
C LYS A 146 -13.91 -2.88 1.20
N PHE A 147 -13.09 -1.88 1.56
CA PHE A 147 -12.10 -1.90 2.64
C PHE A 147 -12.48 -0.95 3.78
#